data_AF-A0AAQ0H6X2-F1
#
_entry.id   AF-A0AAQ0H6X2-F1
#
_cell.length_a   1.000
_cell.length_b   1.000
_cell.length_c   1.000
_cell.angle_alpha   90.00
_cell.angle_beta   90.00
_cell.angle_gamma   90.00
#
_symmetry.space_group_name_H-M   'P 1'
#
loop_
_entity.id
_entity.type
_entity.pdbx_description
1 polymer ?
#
loop_
_entity_poly.entity_id
_entity_poly.type
_entity_poly.pdbx_seq_one_letter_code
_entity_poly.pdbx_strand_id
1 'polypeptide(L)' 'MSEPDRDHLDDGVDMSFEERRQDTLRRMSGSDAHDADPRVAVSRAEDGDVRIDVADTAAVRPGDADASDPRTD' A
#
# COMPACT_ATOMS: atom_id res chain seq x y z
N MET A 1 -17.24 -6.17 32.96
CA MET A 1 -16.83 -5.90 31.58
C MET A 1 -17.56 -6.92 30.74
N SER A 2 -18.50 -6.48 29.89
CA SER A 2 -19.28 -7.38 29.02
C SER A 2 -18.33 -8.12 28.08
N GLU A 3 -18.55 -9.42 27.92
CA GLU A 3 -17.84 -10.25 26.96
C GLU A 3 -17.86 -9.59 25.58
N PRO A 4 -16.73 -9.56 24.85
CA PRO A 4 -16.72 -8.98 23.52
C PRO A 4 -17.68 -9.79 22.65
N ASP A 5 -18.67 -9.12 22.05
CA ASP A 5 -19.60 -9.68 21.06
C ASP A 5 -18.83 -10.54 20.04
N ARG A 6 -18.89 -11.86 20.22
CA ARG A 6 -18.29 -12.83 19.30
C ARG A 6 -19.32 -13.11 18.22
N ASP A 7 -19.33 -12.26 17.21
CA ASP A 7 -20.05 -12.53 15.96
C ASP A 7 -19.47 -13.77 15.30
N HIS A 8 -20.19 -14.88 15.46
CA HIS A 8 -19.90 -16.19 14.91
C HIS A 8 -20.07 -16.14 13.39
N LEU A 9 -18.96 -16.18 12.64
CA LEU A 9 -19.01 -16.36 11.20
C LEU A 9 -19.26 -17.85 10.86
N ASP A 10 -19.91 -18.07 9.72
CA ASP A 10 -20.39 -19.37 9.20
C ASP A 10 -19.25 -20.37 8.88
N ASP A 11 -17.99 -19.92 8.90
CA ASP A 11 -16.80 -20.73 8.57
C ASP A 11 -16.18 -21.47 9.78
N GLY A 12 -16.76 -21.32 10.99
CA GLY A 12 -16.38 -22.11 12.17
C GLY A 12 -15.00 -21.83 12.78
N VAL A 13 -14.33 -20.74 12.35
CA VAL A 13 -13.02 -20.35 12.91
C VAL A 13 -13.20 -19.19 13.88
N ASP A 14 -12.95 -19.44 15.17
CA ASP A 14 -13.07 -18.47 16.26
C ASP A 14 -11.84 -17.53 16.26
N MET A 15 -11.90 -16.49 15.43
CA MET A 15 -10.86 -15.44 15.34
C MET A 15 -11.38 -14.12 15.89
N SER A 16 -10.51 -13.38 16.57
CA SER A 16 -10.83 -12.01 16.99
C SER A 16 -11.04 -11.10 15.78
N PHE A 17 -11.73 -9.97 16.00
CA PHE A 17 -11.96 -8.97 14.96
C PHE A 17 -10.65 -8.49 14.29
N GLU A 18 -9.60 -8.27 15.09
CA GLU A 18 -8.30 -7.82 14.56
C GLU A 18 -7.65 -8.91 13.69
N GLU A 19 -7.69 -10.17 14.10
CA GLU A 19 -7.16 -11.29 13.32
C GLU A 19 -7.91 -11.46 11.98
N ARG A 20 -9.25 -11.34 12.00
CA ARG A 20 -10.09 -11.42 10.80
C ARG A 20 -9.80 -10.28 9.82
N ARG A 21 -9.59 -9.06 10.33
CA ARG A 21 -9.22 -7.89 9.52
C ARG A 21 -7.86 -8.11 8.85
N GLN A 22 -6.86 -8.59 9.58
CA GLN A 22 -5.53 -8.88 9.05
C GLN A 22 -5.57 -10.01 8.00
N ASP A 23 -6.33 -11.08 8.25
CA ASP A 23 -6.49 -12.18 7.30
C ASP A 23 -7.17 -11.73 6.00
N THR A 24 -8.19 -10.87 6.10
CA THR A 24 -8.91 -10.31 4.93
C THR A 24 -8.00 -9.39 4.11
N LEU A 25 -7.24 -8.51 4.76
CA LEU A 25 -6.25 -7.64 4.10
C LEU A 25 -5.19 -8.48 3.36
N ARG A 26 -4.80 -9.63 3.92
CA ARG A 26 -3.84 -10.55 3.31
C ARG A 26 -4.43 -11.41 2.19
N ARG A 27 -5.73 -11.75 2.26
CA ARG A 27 -6.44 -12.58 1.26
C ARG A 27 -6.95 -11.82 0.04
N MET A 28 -7.09 -10.49 0.07
CA MET A 28 -7.45 -9.65 -1.08
C MET A 28 -6.29 -9.54 -2.10
N SER A 29 -5.78 -10.70 -2.52
CA SER A 29 -4.44 -10.95 -3.04
C SER A 29 -4.18 -10.30 -4.40
N GLY A 30 -3.54 -9.14 -4.35
CA GLY A 30 -2.58 -8.66 -5.33
C GLY A 30 -1.32 -8.07 -4.69
N SER A 31 -1.28 -8.02 -3.34
CA SER A 31 -0.19 -7.41 -2.61
C SER A 31 0.93 -8.38 -2.30
N ASP A 32 2.13 -7.93 -2.55
CA ASP A 32 3.38 -8.63 -2.28
C ASP A 32 4.24 -7.84 -1.29
N ALA A 33 5.40 -8.38 -0.92
CA ALA A 33 6.27 -7.75 0.07
C ALA A 33 6.73 -6.33 -0.35
N HIS A 34 6.74 -6.03 -1.65
CA HIS A 34 7.17 -4.73 -2.18
C HIS A 34 6.14 -3.62 -1.98
N ASP A 35 4.88 -3.92 -1.64
CA ASP A 35 3.90 -2.89 -1.32
C ASP A 35 4.25 -2.11 -0.05
N ALA A 36 5.08 -2.68 0.83
CA ALA A 36 5.60 -2.02 2.01
C ALA A 36 6.80 -1.10 1.69
N ASP A 37 7.43 -1.24 0.53
CA ASP A 37 8.58 -0.42 0.13
C ASP A 37 8.14 1.01 -0.18
N PRO A 38 8.95 2.03 0.21
CA PRO A 38 8.64 3.42 -0.10
C PRO A 38 8.63 3.64 -1.62
N ARG A 39 7.57 4.28 -2.13
CA ARG A 39 7.43 4.57 -3.57
C ARG A 39 8.25 5.79 -4.03
N VAL A 40 8.68 6.64 -3.11
CA VAL A 40 9.44 7.85 -3.39
C VAL A 40 10.73 7.91 -2.56
N ALA A 41 11.80 8.37 -3.19
CA ALA A 41 13.03 8.74 -2.52
C ALA A 41 12.97 10.22 -2.16
N VAL A 42 13.27 10.56 -0.90
CA VAL A 42 13.30 11.95 -0.43
C VAL A 42 14.74 12.32 -0.11
N SER A 43 15.25 13.34 -0.79
CA SER A 43 16.56 13.92 -0.50
C SER A 43 16.42 15.38 -0.08
N ARG A 44 17.23 15.80 0.89
CA ARG A 44 17.24 17.18 1.38
C ARG A 44 18.54 17.84 0.93
N ALA A 45 18.42 18.95 0.21
CA ALA A 45 19.54 19.78 -0.17
C ALA A 45 20.07 20.57 1.02
N GLU A 46 21.33 20.99 0.95
CA GLU A 46 21.99 21.79 2.00
C GLU A 46 21.29 23.15 2.21
N ASP A 47 20.73 23.73 1.15
CA ASP A 47 19.95 24.97 1.17
C ASP A 47 18.55 24.81 1.80
N GLY A 48 18.20 23.60 2.23
CA GLY A 48 16.94 23.28 2.91
C GLY A 48 15.81 22.82 1.99
N ASP A 49 16.01 22.85 0.67
CA ASP A 49 15.07 22.30 -0.30
C ASP A 49 14.90 20.78 -0.14
N VAL A 50 13.68 20.30 -0.40
CA VAL A 50 13.35 18.87 -0.39
C VAL A 50 13.04 18.43 -1.81
N ARG A 51 13.81 17.48 -2.33
CA ARG A 51 13.57 16.84 -3.62
C ARG A 51 12.90 15.49 -3.39
N ILE A 52 11.84 15.24 -4.14
CA ILE A 52 11.06 14.01 -4.09
C ILE A 52 11.15 13.39 -5.47
N ASP A 53 11.82 12.25 -5.55
CA ASP A 53 12.01 11.48 -6.77
C ASP A 53 11.30 10.12 -6.64
N VAL A 54 11.04 9.45 -7.76
CA VAL A 54 10.50 8.09 -7.73
C VAL A 54 11.60 7.16 -7.22
N ALA A 55 11.30 6.35 -6.20
CA ALA A 55 12.28 5.43 -5.64
C ALA A 55 12.68 4.38 -6.68
N ASP A 56 13.95 3.96 -6.67
CA ASP A 56 14.44 2.92 -7.59
C ASP A 56 13.73 1.57 -7.38
N THR A 57 13.29 1.32 -6.15
CA THR A 57 12.54 0.14 -5.72
C THR A 57 11.04 0.22 -6.02
N ALA A 58 10.54 1.33 -6.58
CA ALA A 58 9.11 1.48 -6.86
C ALA A 58 8.67 0.52 -7.98
N ALA A 59 7.74 -0.38 -7.65
CA ALA A 59 7.19 -1.34 -8.60
C ALA A 59 6.38 -0.71 -9.74
N VAL A 60 5.83 0.50 -9.54
CA VAL A 60 5.06 1.26 -10.53
C VAL A 60 5.68 2.64 -10.70
N ARG A 61 5.94 3.02 -11.96
CA ARG A 61 6.44 4.34 -12.33
C ARG A 61 5.34 5.13 -13.05
N PRO A 62 5.21 6.45 -12.78
CA PRO A 62 4.43 7.33 -13.63
C PRO A 62 4.92 7.20 -15.08
N GLY A 63 4.01 7.31 -16.06
CA GLY A 63 4.38 7.27 -17.47
C GLY A 63 5.37 8.39 -17.84
N ASP A 64 6.23 8.14 -18.82
CA ASP A 64 7.17 9.13 -19.34
C ASP A 64 6.47 10.42 -19.75
N ALA A 65 6.92 11.55 -19.21
CA ALA A 65 6.41 12.87 -19.58
C ALA A 65 6.71 13.20 -21.05
N ASP A 66 7.74 12.57 -21.63
CA ASP A 66 8.15 12.72 -23.04
C ASP A 66 7.42 11.77 -23.99
N ALA A 67 6.67 10.80 -23.48
CA ALA A 67 5.78 10.01 -24.31
C ALA A 67 4.58 10.89 -24.70
N SER A 68 4.42 11.19 -25.99
CA SER A 68 3.32 12.01 -26.51
C SER A 68 1.99 11.58 -25.88
N ASP A 69 1.36 12.48 -25.13
CA ASP A 69 0.04 12.22 -24.56
C ASP A 69 -0.96 12.02 -25.70
N PRO A 70 -1.58 10.83 -25.83
CA PRO A 70 -2.51 10.55 -26.91
C PRO A 70 -3.81 11.39 -26.86
N ARG A 71 -4.01 12.20 -25.80
CA ARG A 71 -5.09 13.21 -25.72
C ARG A 71 -4.69 14.58 -26.28
N THR A 72 -3.42 14.76 -26.63
CA THR A 72 -2.89 16.03 -27.17
C THR A 72 -2.65 15.97 -28.68
N ASP A 73 -2.95 14.83 -29.33
CA ASP A 73 -3.05 14.63 -30.78
C ASP A 73 -4.53 14.70 -31.25
#